data_AF-A0A5N5Q970-F1
#
_entry.id   AF-A0A5N5Q970-F1
#
_cell.length_a   1.000
_cell.length_b   1.000
_cell.length_c   1.000
_cell.angle_alpha   90.00
_cell.angle_beta   90.00
_cell.angle_gamma   90.00
#
_symmetry.space_group_name_H-M   'P 1'
#
loop_
_entity.id
_entity.type
_entity.pdbx_description
1 polymer ?
#
loop_
_entity_poly.entity_id
_entity_poly.type
_entity_poly.pdbx_seq_one_letter_code
_entity_poly.pdbx_strand_id
1 'polypeptide(L)'
;MSRNPDGRFSSIVPPIAAAALAPTDLSIPQFILDSTHPLRPIRETKSPWFIEDEIGREIGYEEVRSRTWGLANALKARWPSIGEFSSV
;
A
#
# COMPACT_ATOMS: atom_id res chain seq x y z
N MET A 1 3.98 5.63 23.17
CA MET A 1 3.27 4.51 23.84
C MET A 1 3.19 4.81 25.31
N SER A 2 2.02 4.66 25.92
CA SER A 2 1.86 4.83 27.36
C SER A 2 1.70 3.47 28.03
N ARG A 3 2.25 3.33 29.24
CA ARG A 3 2.02 2.17 30.10
C ARG A 3 0.72 2.41 30.86
N ASN A 4 -0.23 1.50 30.69
CA ASN A 4 -1.51 1.52 31.38
C ASN A 4 -1.34 1.01 32.83
N PRO A 5 -2.27 1.36 33.74
CA PRO A 5 -2.23 0.90 35.13
C PRO A 5 -2.24 -0.62 35.31
N ASP A 6 -2.80 -1.36 34.33
CA ASP A 6 -2.80 -2.83 34.27
C ASP A 6 -1.45 -3.42 33.81
N GLY A 7 -0.45 -2.57 33.55
CA GLY A 7 0.87 -2.94 33.09
C GLY A 7 1.00 -3.16 31.58
N ARG A 8 -0.09 -3.09 30.80
CA ARG A 8 -0.05 -3.19 29.34
C ARG A 8 0.38 -1.88 28.70
N PHE A 9 0.81 -1.94 27.44
CA PHE A 9 1.10 -0.75 26.65
C PHE A 9 0.00 -0.52 25.63
N SER A 10 -0.43 0.73 25.48
CA SER A 10 -1.30 1.13 24.38
C SER A 10 -0.82 2.39 23.70
N SER A 11 -1.33 2.58 22.48
CA SER A 11 -1.19 3.86 21.77
C SER A 11 -1.82 4.98 22.59
N ILE A 12 -1.18 6.14 22.60
CA ILE A 12 -1.76 7.39 23.14
C ILE A 12 -2.71 8.04 22.12
N VAL A 13 -2.55 7.71 20.84
CA VAL A 13 -3.46 8.11 19.78
C VAL A 13 -4.64 7.14 19.78
N PRO A 14 -5.89 7.62 19.77
CA PRO A 14 -7.07 6.77 19.68
C PRO A 14 -6.98 5.80 18.49
N PRO A 15 -7.58 4.60 18.60
CA PRO A 15 -7.71 3.72 17.46
C PRO A 15 -8.38 4.42 16.30
N ILE A 16 -7.96 4.07 15.08
CA ILE A 16 -8.60 4.57 13.87
C ILE A 16 -10.07 4.12 13.87
N ALA A 17 -10.97 5.02 13.47
CA ALA A 17 -12.40 4.71 13.39
C ALA A 17 -12.64 3.51 12.46
N ALA A 18 -13.65 2.68 12.78
CA ALA A 18 -13.94 1.46 12.02
C ALA A 18 -14.14 1.72 10.51
N ALA A 19 -14.73 2.86 10.16
CA ALA A 19 -14.93 3.30 8.77
C ALA A 19 -13.63 3.63 8.01
N ALA A 20 -12.50 3.70 8.71
CA ALA A 20 -11.16 3.98 8.19
C ALA A 20 -10.18 2.84 8.48
N LEU A 21 -10.68 1.62 8.70
CA LEU A 21 -9.83 0.44 8.76
C LEU A 21 -9.34 0.08 7.35
N ALA A 22 -8.09 -0.37 7.27
CA ALA A 22 -7.56 -0.88 6.02
C ALA A 22 -8.31 -2.15 5.61
N PRO A 23 -8.69 -2.29 4.33
CA PRO A 23 -9.23 -3.55 3.81
C PRO A 23 -8.19 -4.66 4.00
N THR A 24 -8.68 -5.86 4.34
CA THR A 24 -7.83 -7.03 4.62
C THR A 24 -7.77 -8.02 3.45
N ASP A 25 -8.55 -7.75 2.41
CA ASP A 25 -8.73 -8.56 1.20
C ASP A 25 -7.99 -7.99 -0.02
N LEU A 26 -7.22 -6.91 0.17
CA LEU A 26 -6.36 -6.34 -0.87
C LEU A 26 -4.90 -6.71 -0.62
N SER A 27 -4.17 -6.98 -1.70
CA SER A 27 -2.70 -6.98 -1.62
C SER A 27 -2.20 -5.57 -1.26
N ILE A 28 -1.03 -5.49 -0.64
CA ILE A 28 -0.40 -4.20 -0.28
C ILE A 28 -0.31 -3.25 -1.50
N PRO A 29 0.14 -3.70 -2.70
CA PRO A 29 0.15 -2.83 -3.88
C PRO A 29 -1.23 -2.35 -4.31
N GLN A 30 -2.26 -3.21 -4.28
CA GLN A 30 -3.64 -2.82 -4.60
C GLN A 30 -4.19 -1.82 -3.57
N PHE A 31 -3.89 -2.00 -2.29
CA PHE A 31 -4.28 -1.03 -1.26
C PHE A 31 -3.64 0.34 -1.49
N ILE A 32 -2.33 0.38 -1.77
CA ILE A 32 -1.59 1.63 -1.99
C ILE A 32 -1.99 2.32 -3.29
N LEU A 33 -2.15 1.55 -4.38
CA LEU A 33 -2.30 2.09 -5.72
C LEU A 33 -3.77 2.18 -6.14
N ASP A 34 -4.59 1.19 -5.85
CA ASP A 34 -5.92 1.03 -6.47
C ASP A 34 -7.10 1.30 -5.53
N SER A 35 -6.84 1.61 -4.25
CA SER A 35 -7.90 1.87 -3.26
C SER A 35 -8.02 3.34 -2.86
N THR A 36 -9.26 3.76 -2.59
CA THR A 36 -9.56 5.04 -1.94
C THR A 36 -9.73 4.79 -0.45
N HIS A 37 -9.01 5.53 0.38
CA HIS A 37 -9.07 5.41 1.83
C HIS A 37 -9.38 6.79 2.46
N PRO A 38 -10.29 6.89 3.44
CA PRO A 38 -10.72 8.18 4.00
C PRO A 38 -9.59 8.97 4.67
N LEU A 39 -8.56 8.28 5.19
CA LEU A 39 -7.37 8.92 5.76
C LEU A 39 -6.23 9.13 4.75
N ARG A 40 -6.45 8.83 3.46
CA ARG A 40 -5.42 9.02 2.43
C ARG A 40 -5.25 10.52 2.19
N PRO A 41 -4.03 11.08 2.35
CA PRO A 41 -3.78 12.47 2.00
C PRO A 41 -4.10 12.71 0.52
N ILE A 42 -4.80 13.81 0.23
CA ILE A 42 -5.04 14.25 -1.14
C ILE A 42 -3.70 14.78 -1.67
N ARG A 43 -3.24 14.20 -2.78
CA ARG A 43 -2.04 14.64 -3.50
C ARG A 43 -2.45 15.40 -4.75
N GLU A 44 -1.66 16.39 -5.12
CA GLU A 44 -1.82 17.04 -6.43
C GLU A 44 -1.48 16.03 -7.53
N THR A 45 -2.23 16.06 -8.63
CA THR A 45 -2.10 15.09 -9.72
C THR A 45 -0.68 15.06 -10.33
N LYS A 46 0.07 16.15 -10.19
CA LYS A 46 1.43 16.31 -10.73
C LYS A 46 2.54 16.02 -9.71
N SER A 47 2.23 15.66 -8.46
CA SER A 47 3.28 15.35 -7.49
C SER A 47 4.04 14.07 -7.90
N PRO A 48 5.38 14.11 -8.05
CA PRO A 48 6.15 12.91 -8.37
C PRO A 48 6.07 11.90 -7.23
N TRP A 49 6.04 10.61 -7.59
CA TRP A 49 6.09 9.50 -6.65
C TRP A 49 7.51 8.99 -6.47
N PHE A 50 8.29 9.02 -7.54
CA PHE A 50 9.73 8.81 -7.52
C PHE A 50 10.42 9.88 -8.35
N ILE A 51 11.65 10.21 -7.97
CA ILE A 51 12.55 11.07 -8.74
C ILE A 51 13.82 10.27 -8.95
N GLU A 52 14.21 10.07 -10.20
CA GLU A 52 15.49 9.46 -10.55
C GLU A 52 16.62 10.44 -10.28
N ASP A 53 17.55 10.07 -9.41
CA ASP A 53 18.58 10.98 -8.89
C ASP A 53 19.51 11.53 -9.98
N GLU A 54 19.92 10.68 -10.93
CA GLU A 54 20.94 11.03 -11.93
C GLU A 54 20.45 12.07 -12.96
N ILE A 55 19.19 11.96 -13.39
CA ILE A 55 18.64 12.79 -14.48
C ILE A 55 17.45 13.65 -14.04
N GLY A 56 17.06 13.57 -12.77
CA GLY A 56 15.91 14.29 -12.21
C GLY A 56 14.57 13.85 -12.81
N ARG A 57 14.49 12.66 -13.40
CA ARG A 57 13.27 12.20 -14.05
C ARG A 57 12.19 11.91 -13.02
N GLU A 58 11.07 12.61 -13.17
CA GLU A 58 9.88 12.41 -12.36
C GLU A 58 9.08 11.19 -12.85
N ILE A 59 8.69 10.33 -11.92
CA ILE A 59 7.80 9.20 -12.17
C ILE A 59 6.51 9.42 -11.38
N GLY A 60 5.41 9.59 -12.11
CA GLY A 60 4.08 9.84 -11.55
C GLY A 60 3.30 8.58 -11.21
N TYR A 61 2.17 8.75 -10.52
CA TYR A 61 1.28 7.68 -10.08
C TYR A 61 0.90 6.69 -11.19
N GLU A 62 0.46 7.17 -12.35
CA GLU A 62 0.00 6.30 -13.46
C GLU A 62 1.11 5.39 -14.00
N GLU A 63 2.34 5.88 -14.07
CA GLU A 63 3.49 5.07 -14.50
C GLU A 63 3.81 4.00 -13.44
N VAL A 64 3.81 4.36 -12.15
CA VAL A 64 4.03 3.39 -11.05
C VAL A 64 2.95 2.31 -11.07
N ARG A 65 1.68 2.72 -11.21
CA ARG A 65 0.53 1.82 -11.24
C ARG A 65 0.60 0.85 -12.40
N SER A 66 0.81 1.35 -13.62
CA SER A 66 0.90 0.52 -14.82
C SER A 66 2.08 -0.45 -14.79
N ARG A 67 3.27 -0.01 -14.33
CA ARG A 67 4.45 -0.88 -14.17
C ARG A 67 4.21 -1.97 -13.13
N THR A 68 3.61 -1.63 -12.00
CA THR A 68 3.29 -2.60 -10.93
C THR A 68 2.29 -3.64 -11.42
N TRP A 69 1.25 -3.20 -12.15
CA TRP A 69 0.27 -4.09 -12.76
C TRP A 69 0.90 -5.04 -13.78
N GLY A 70 1.75 -4.51 -14.68
CA GLY A 70 2.48 -5.30 -15.66
C GLY A 70 3.39 -6.33 -15.00
N LEU A 71 4.13 -5.93 -13.96
CA LEU A 71 5.01 -6.80 -13.21
C LEU A 71 4.23 -7.94 -12.52
N ALA A 72 3.12 -7.62 -11.83
CA ALA A 72 2.30 -8.63 -11.16
C ALA A 72 1.79 -9.71 -12.13
N ASN A 73 1.29 -9.29 -13.30
CA ASN A 73 0.83 -10.21 -14.34
C ASN A 73 1.98 -11.04 -14.93
N ALA A 74 3.14 -10.44 -15.18
CA ALA A 74 4.31 -11.16 -15.68
C ALA A 74 4.82 -12.19 -14.67
N LEU A 75 4.84 -11.86 -13.38
CA LEU A 75 5.20 -12.79 -12.31
C LEU A 75 4.25 -13.98 -12.25
N LYS A 76 2.93 -13.74 -12.27
CA LYS A 76 1.93 -14.82 -12.27
C LYS A 76 2.01 -15.70 -13.51
N ALA A 77 2.22 -15.11 -14.69
CA ALA A 77 2.35 -15.85 -15.94
C ALA A 77 3.59 -16.75 -15.96
N ARG A 78 4.72 -16.27 -15.40
CA ARG A 78 5.99 -17.03 -15.37
C ARG A 78 6.04 -18.04 -14.24
N TRP A 79 5.46 -17.73 -13.08
CA TRP A 79 5.44 -18.57 -11.89
C TRP A 79 4.02 -18.67 -11.32
N PRO A 80 3.17 -19.54 -11.89
CA PRO A 80 1.76 -19.65 -11.49
C PRO A 80 1.56 -19.98 -10.01
N SER A 81 2.51 -20.70 -9.39
CA SER A 81 2.42 -21.12 -7.98
C SER A 81 2.73 -20.01 -6.96
N ILE A 82 3.25 -18.84 -7.38
CA ILE A 82 3.46 -17.73 -6.45
C ILE A 82 2.10 -17.18 -5.99
N GLY A 83 1.91 -17.13 -4.68
CA GLY A 83 0.70 -16.59 -4.03
C GLY A 83 -0.44 -17.59 -3.84
N GLU A 84 -0.27 -18.85 -4.28
CA GLU A 84 -1.22 -19.91 -3.99
C GLU A 84 -0.72 -20.72 -2.78
N PHE A 85 -1.47 -20.67 -1.67
CA PHE A 85 -1.29 -21.65 -0.62
C PHE A 85 -1.91 -22.96 -1.10
N SER A 86 -1.07 -23.95 -1.39
CA SER A 86 -1.55 -25.32 -1.54
C SER A 86 -2.05 -25.76 -0.17
N SER A 87 -3.37 -25.86 -0.01
CA SER A 87 -3.95 -26.57 1.12
C SER A 87 -3.50 -28.02 1.03
N VAL A 88 -2.55 -28.40 1.89
CA VAL A 88 -2.19 -29.80 2.14
C VAL A 88 -3.17 -30.37 3.14
#